data_AF-A0A970ZRB9-F1
#
_entry.id   AF-A0A970ZRB9-F1
#
_cell.length_a   1.000
_cell.length_b   1.000
_cell.length_c   1.000
_cell.angle_alpha   90.00
_cell.angle_beta   90.00
_cell.angle_gamma   90.00
#
_symmetry.space_group_name_H-M   'P 1'
#
loop_
_entity.id
_entity.type
_entity.pdbx_description
1 polymer ?
#
loop_
_entity_poly.entity_id
_entity_poly.type
_entity_poly.pdbx_seq_one_letter_code
_entity_poly.pdbx_strand_id
1 'polypeptide(L)'
;MNRPTLHQSSGCAFFRRSPWLQRLILSLLAPGMMTCLSPVRANPQGGSVVHGDIHFGAGTGGNLQIHQGSANAIINWDSFSIAAGELTQFLQPG
;
A
#
# COMPACT_ATOMS: atom_id res chain seq x y z
N MET A 1 -55.29 -46.07 -23.59
CA MET A 1 -54.60 -45.64 -22.36
C MET A 1 -53.29 -44.96 -22.77
N ASN A 2 -53.35 -43.71 -23.25
CA ASN A 2 -52.19 -43.00 -23.81
C ASN A 2 -51.73 -41.92 -22.83
N ARG A 3 -50.47 -42.01 -22.37
CA ARG A 3 -49.85 -41.02 -21.49
C ARG A 3 -49.55 -39.73 -22.26
N PRO A 4 -49.81 -38.55 -21.68
CA PRO A 4 -49.38 -37.28 -22.27
C PRO A 4 -47.85 -37.12 -22.14
N THR A 5 -47.22 -36.69 -23.22
CA THR A 5 -45.80 -36.30 -23.29
C THR A 5 -45.55 -35.01 -22.52
N LEU A 6 -44.55 -35.00 -21.64
CA LEU A 6 -44.09 -33.80 -20.93
C LEU A 6 -43.30 -32.89 -21.88
N HIS A 7 -43.73 -31.63 -21.96
CA HIS A 7 -43.06 -30.56 -22.71
C HIS A 7 -41.85 -30.06 -21.90
N GLN A 8 -40.64 -30.33 -22.40
CA GLN A 8 -39.38 -29.89 -21.80
C GLN A 8 -39.12 -28.43 -22.17
N SER A 9 -39.42 -27.49 -21.26
CA SER A 9 -39.08 -26.08 -21.44
C SER A 9 -37.60 -25.85 -21.12
N SER A 10 -36.83 -25.55 -22.16
CA SER A 10 -35.48 -25.02 -22.06
C SER A 10 -35.48 -23.59 -21.50
N GLY A 11 -34.48 -23.24 -20.68
CA GLY A 11 -34.22 -21.88 -20.20
C GLY A 11 -33.62 -21.95 -18.80
N CYS A 12 -32.49 -21.33 -18.44
CA CYS A 12 -31.76 -20.23 -19.03
C CYS A 12 -30.29 -20.42 -18.64
N ALA A 13 -29.46 -20.85 -19.59
CA ALA A 13 -28.00 -20.90 -19.42
C ALA A 13 -27.39 -19.85 -20.35
N PHE A 14 -27.52 -18.57 -20.01
CA PHE A 14 -26.94 -17.51 -20.84
C PHE A 14 -26.43 -16.31 -20.04
N PHE A 15 -25.75 -16.55 -18.91
CA PHE A 15 -24.70 -15.61 -18.48
C PHE A 15 -23.41 -15.94 -19.23
N ARG A 16 -23.45 -15.77 -20.55
CA ARG A 16 -22.27 -15.87 -21.42
C ARG A 16 -21.46 -14.59 -21.23
N ARG A 17 -20.23 -14.73 -20.73
CA ARG A 17 -19.25 -13.64 -20.57
C ARG A 17 -19.10 -12.87 -21.89
N SER A 18 -19.73 -11.70 -21.98
CA SER A 18 -19.65 -10.84 -23.16
C SER A 18 -18.32 -10.08 -23.13
N PRO A 19 -17.40 -10.35 -24.08
CA PRO A 19 -16.08 -9.72 -24.09
C PRO A 19 -16.17 -8.22 -24.39
N TRP A 20 -17.23 -7.78 -25.06
CA TRP A 20 -17.49 -6.36 -25.34
C TRP A 20 -17.87 -5.59 -24.07
N LEU A 21 -18.75 -6.17 -23.24
CA LEU A 21 -19.14 -5.58 -21.96
C LEU A 21 -17.95 -5.56 -20.98
N GLN A 22 -17.14 -6.63 -20.96
CA GLN A 22 -15.91 -6.68 -20.14
C GLN A 22 -14.90 -5.63 -20.56
N ARG A 23 -14.69 -5.40 -21.86
CA ARG A 23 -13.78 -4.36 -22.37
C ARG A 23 -14.25 -2.96 -21.98
N LEU A 24 -15.56 -2.69 -22.07
CA LEU A 24 -16.13 -1.41 -21.64
C LEU A 24 -15.93 -1.15 -20.15
N ILE A 25 -16.17 -2.14 -19.30
CA ILE A 25 -15.97 -2.04 -17.85
C ILE A 25 -14.49 -1.80 -17.51
N LEU A 26 -13.56 -2.52 -18.15
CA LEU A 26 -12.11 -2.32 -17.97
C LEU A 26 -11.66 -0.92 -18.41
N SER A 27 -12.15 -0.40 -19.55
CA SER A 27 -11.83 0.95 -20.00
C SER A 27 -12.38 2.05 -19.09
N LEU A 28 -13.51 1.81 -18.41
CA LEU A 28 -14.10 2.77 -17.49
C LEU A 28 -13.43 2.75 -16.10
N LEU A 29 -12.93 1.60 -15.65
CA LEU A 29 -12.24 1.44 -14.36
C LEU A 29 -10.76 1.85 -14.42
N ALA A 30 -10.10 1.69 -15.57
CA ALA A 30 -8.66 1.94 -15.74
C ALA A 30 -8.19 3.36 -15.38
N PRO A 31 -8.91 4.46 -15.68
CA PRO A 31 -8.47 5.81 -15.32
C PRO A 31 -8.53 6.10 -13.82
N GLY A 32 -9.46 5.46 -13.08
CA GLY A 32 -9.68 5.71 -11.65
C GLY A 32 -8.68 5.02 -10.71
N MET A 33 -7.98 3.98 -11.20
CA MET A 33 -7.00 3.23 -10.39
C MET A 33 -5.62 3.91 -10.30
N MET A 34 -5.36 4.96 -11.08
CA MET A 34 -4.03 5.60 -11.12
C MET A 34 -3.87 6.75 -10.12
N THR A 35 -4.91 7.15 -9.38
CA THR A 35 -4.89 8.43 -8.62
C THR A 35 -4.52 8.31 -7.14
N CYS A 36 -4.21 7.14 -6.59
CA CYS A 36 -3.93 6.99 -5.16
C CYS A 36 -2.70 6.11 -4.83
N LEU A 37 -1.55 6.43 -5.42
CA LEU A 37 -0.25 5.87 -5.00
C LEU A 37 0.67 6.95 -4.45
N SER A 38 0.12 7.93 -3.71
CA SER A 38 0.98 8.84 -2.95
C SER A 38 1.72 7.99 -1.91
N PRO A 39 3.07 7.93 -1.95
CA PRO A 39 3.80 7.29 -0.86
C PRO A 39 3.42 8.04 0.41
N VAL A 40 2.80 7.32 1.36
CA VAL A 40 2.60 7.84 2.72
C VAL A 40 4.01 8.12 3.24
N ARG A 41 4.35 9.41 3.27
CA ARG A 41 5.66 9.94 3.65
C ARG A 41 5.48 10.56 5.01
N ALA A 42 5.55 9.79 6.10
CA ALA A 42 5.36 10.39 7.41
C ALA A 42 6.32 9.88 8.51
N ASN A 43 7.37 9.13 8.19
CA ASN A 43 8.56 9.10 9.04
C ASN A 43 9.28 10.46 9.04
N PRO A 44 10.14 10.76 10.05
CA PRO A 44 10.96 11.97 10.10
C PRO A 44 11.71 12.23 8.79
N GLN A 45 11.80 13.51 8.40
CA GLN A 45 12.37 13.93 7.11
C GLN A 45 13.41 15.03 7.30
N GLY A 46 14.38 15.07 6.39
CA GLY A 46 15.42 16.10 6.40
C GLY A 46 16.37 16.00 7.60
N GLY A 47 16.64 14.78 8.09
CA GLY A 47 17.55 14.57 9.22
C GLY A 47 18.98 14.97 8.88
N SER A 48 19.52 15.93 9.64
CA SER A 48 20.92 16.38 9.59
C SER A 48 21.59 16.11 10.93
N VAL A 49 22.61 15.27 10.94
CA VAL A 49 23.38 14.95 12.15
C VAL A 49 24.30 16.11 12.46
N VAL A 50 24.10 16.75 13.61
CA VAL A 50 24.92 17.89 14.06
C VAL A 50 25.89 17.51 15.18
N HIS A 51 25.67 16.38 15.85
CA HIS A 51 26.59 15.82 16.84
C HIS A 51 26.39 14.30 16.98
N GLY A 52 27.46 13.58 17.32
CA GLY A 52 27.44 12.13 17.53
C GLY A 52 27.58 11.31 16.25
N ASP A 53 27.54 9.99 16.41
CA ASP A 53 27.56 9.02 15.32
C ASP A 53 26.14 8.49 15.12
N ILE A 54 25.56 8.79 13.95
CA ILE A 54 24.23 8.36 13.54
C ILE A 54 24.29 7.80 12.13
N HIS A 55 23.71 6.63 11.93
CA HIS A 55 23.48 6.02 10.63
C HIS A 55 21.98 5.78 10.42
N PHE A 56 21.45 6.31 9.31
CA PHE A 56 20.07 6.07 8.90
C PHE A 56 19.98 4.78 8.07
N GLY A 57 19.22 3.81 8.55
CA GLY A 57 18.97 2.55 7.86
C GLY A 57 17.82 2.67 6.84
N ALA A 58 17.89 1.88 5.77
CA ALA A 58 16.79 1.72 4.82
C ALA A 58 15.76 0.75 5.40
N GLY A 59 14.74 1.26 6.09
CA GLY A 59 13.62 0.42 6.49
C GLY A 59 12.62 0.25 5.35
N THR A 60 12.04 -0.95 5.27
CA THR A 60 10.97 -1.28 4.32
C THR A 60 9.61 -1.00 4.94
N GLY A 61 8.61 -0.64 4.12
CA GLY A 61 7.21 -0.61 4.57
C GLY A 61 6.90 0.42 5.65
N GLY A 62 7.52 1.61 5.60
CA GLY A 62 7.25 2.68 6.57
C GLY A 62 8.03 2.57 7.87
N ASN A 63 9.09 1.77 7.90
CA ASN A 63 10.03 1.73 9.02
C ASN A 63 11.23 2.67 8.74
N LEU A 64 11.61 3.48 9.73
CA LEU A 64 12.87 4.23 9.76
C LEU A 64 13.72 3.70 10.91
N GLN A 65 14.92 3.21 10.60
CA GLN A 65 15.89 2.78 11.62
C GLN A 65 17.00 3.80 11.76
N ILE A 66 17.31 4.17 13.00
CA ILE A 66 18.33 5.16 13.35
C ILE A 66 19.30 4.47 14.30
N HIS A 67 20.48 4.15 13.79
CA HIS A 67 21.54 3.53 14.57
C HIS A 67 22.43 4.61 15.16
N GLN A 68 22.48 4.70 16.48
CA GLN A 68 23.36 5.62 17.19
C GLN A 68 24.60 4.86 17.66
N GLY A 69 25.77 5.31 17.23
CA GLY A 69 27.06 4.72 17.60
C GLY A 69 27.71 5.37 18.83
N SER A 70 27.35 6.62 19.13
CA SER A 70 27.92 7.40 20.23
C SER A 70 26.99 7.44 21.45
N ALA A 71 27.54 7.67 22.65
CA ALA A 71 26.75 7.81 23.88
C ALA A 71 25.69 8.93 23.80
N ASN A 72 26.01 10.02 23.10
CA ASN A 72 25.09 11.12 22.84
C ASN A 72 25.11 11.50 21.35
N ALA A 73 23.97 11.94 20.82
CA ALA A 73 23.84 12.41 19.46
C ALA A 73 22.75 13.48 19.36
N ILE A 74 22.87 14.35 18.36
CA ILE A 74 21.90 15.40 18.05
C ILE A 74 21.64 15.38 16.54
N ILE A 75 20.36 15.29 16.19
CA ILE A 75 19.89 15.34 14.80
C ILE A 75 18.90 16.49 14.70
N ASN A 76 19.16 17.42 13.77
CA ASN A 76 18.19 18.42 13.37
C ASN A 76 17.28 17.83 12.30
N TRP A 77 15.98 18.08 12.40
CA TRP A 77 14.98 17.58 11.46
C TRP A 77 14.23 18.74 10.84
N ASP A 78 14.01 18.69 9.53
CA ASP A 78 13.10 19.62 8.84
C ASP A 78 11.65 19.38 9.28
N SER A 79 11.28 18.11 9.47
CA SER A 79 10.02 17.72 10.11
C SER A 79 10.17 16.38 10.82
N PHE A 80 9.52 16.26 11.97
CA PHE A 80 9.43 15.02 12.72
C PHE A 80 7.96 14.65 12.91
N SER A 81 7.54 13.54 12.35
CA SER A 81 6.19 12.97 12.45
C SER A 81 6.30 11.46 12.33
N ILE A 82 5.25 10.74 12.73
CA ILE A 82 5.10 9.28 12.54
C ILE A 82 3.60 9.05 12.31
N ALA A 83 3.19 8.62 11.11
CA ALA A 83 1.78 8.34 10.83
C ALA A 83 1.34 6.94 11.32
N ALA A 84 0.03 6.70 11.27
CA ALA A 84 -0.52 5.39 11.56
C ALA A 84 0.07 4.33 10.61
N GLY A 85 0.60 3.24 11.19
CA GLY A 85 1.24 2.16 10.44
C GLY A 85 2.72 2.36 10.13
N GLU A 86 3.34 3.46 10.58
CA GLU A 86 4.78 3.68 10.47
C GLU A 86 5.50 3.47 11.81
N LEU A 87 6.83 3.30 11.76
CA LEU A 87 7.67 3.12 12.94
C LEU A 87 9.03 3.79 12.74
N THR A 88 9.39 4.71 13.64
CA THR A 88 10.76 5.20 13.80
C THR A 88 11.42 4.54 15.01
N GLN A 89 12.54 3.85 14.81
CA GLN A 89 13.27 3.14 15.85
C GLN A 89 14.68 3.70 16.01
N PHE A 90 15.03 4.06 17.25
CA PHE A 90 16.38 4.43 17.64
C PHE A 90 17.07 3.24 18.32
N LEU A 91 18.21 2.81 17.78
CA LEU A 91 19.08 1.80 18.38
C LEU A 91 20.27 2.51 19.02
N GLN A 92 20.25 2.65 20.34
CA GLN A 92 21.23 3.43 21.10
C GLN A 92 22.25 2.54 21.82
N PRO A 93 23.48 3.04 22.05
CA PRO A 93 24.38 2.42 23.01
C PRO A 93 23.85 2.71 24.42
N GLY A 94 23.84 1.68 25.27
CA GLY A 94 23.25 1.73 26.62
C GLY A 94 24.01 2.55 27.64
#